data_AF-A0AAT9IRS6-F1
#
_entry.id   AF-A0AAT9IRS6-F1
#
_cell.length_a   1.000
_cell.length_b   1.000
_cell.length_c   1.000
_cell.angle_alpha   90.00
_cell.angle_beta   90.00
_cell.angle_gamma   90.00
#
_symmetry.space_group_name_H-M   'P 1'
#
loop_
_entity.id
_entity.type
_entity.pdbx_description
1 polymer ?
#
loop_
_entity_poly.entity_id
_entity_poly.type
_entity_poly.pdbx_seq_one_letter_code
_entity_poly.pdbx_strand_id
1 'polypeptide(L)'
;MTLTTVLPSLRRSIPDPIERRAWPEHTVAEVRDVTVAGVSLTRLAELEGTPCVMTGDLAHPHTQDARRRGIGMDVTVLVFRVTLRVDSQDARRLALVDCTTHDLPIQWEHCRLIGRASTAKQAMFDIVPGDVGAPTWPYMQAILPADLVEGDLLAVPCTGALALRDVKPRRVSPDADIPTVVR
;
A
#
# COMPACT_ATOMS: atom_id res chain seq x y z
N MET A 1 -5.87 16.57 -11.16
CA MET A 1 -5.17 16.09 -12.38
C MET A 1 -3.73 16.61 -12.33
N THR A 2 -2.71 15.76 -12.49
CA THR A 2 -1.29 16.18 -12.47
C THR A 2 -0.69 16.19 -13.88
N LEU A 3 0.43 16.90 -14.08
CA LEU A 3 1.15 16.94 -15.35
C LEU A 3 1.57 15.54 -15.84
N THR A 4 1.99 14.69 -14.91
CA THR A 4 2.38 13.30 -15.15
C THR A 4 1.20 12.37 -15.43
N THR A 5 -0.04 12.75 -15.07
CA THR A 5 -1.25 12.08 -15.57
C THR A 5 -1.44 12.33 -17.07
N VAL A 6 -1.18 13.56 -17.53
CA VAL A 6 -1.37 13.96 -18.94
C VAL A 6 -0.22 13.45 -19.82
N LEU A 7 1.02 13.54 -19.33
CA LEU A 7 2.23 13.09 -20.03
C LEU A 7 3.00 12.08 -19.17
N PRO A 8 2.62 10.78 -19.18
CA PRO A 8 3.25 9.74 -18.37
C PRO A 8 4.76 9.58 -18.58
N SER A 9 5.29 10.01 -19.74
CA SER A 9 6.72 10.00 -20.02
C SER A 9 7.54 10.86 -19.04
N LEU A 10 6.93 11.92 -18.47
CA LEU A 10 7.60 12.80 -17.51
C LEU A 10 7.90 12.11 -16.18
N ARG A 11 7.24 10.99 -15.86
CA ARG A 11 7.52 10.22 -14.64
C ARG A 11 8.93 9.64 -14.59
N ARG A 12 9.70 9.68 -15.68
CA ARG A 12 11.13 9.34 -15.67
C ARG A 12 12.02 10.45 -15.14
N SER A 13 11.52 11.68 -15.09
CA SER A 13 12.32 12.87 -14.78
C SER A 13 11.75 13.69 -13.63
N ILE A 14 10.45 13.58 -13.36
CA ILE A 14 9.75 14.35 -12.34
C ILE A 14 8.90 13.38 -11.50
N PRO A 15 9.00 13.44 -10.17
CA PRO A 15 8.18 12.62 -9.29
C PRO A 15 6.69 12.99 -9.40
N ASP A 16 5.84 11.97 -9.30
CA ASP A 16 4.40 12.18 -9.07
C ASP A 16 4.20 12.84 -7.69
N PRO A 17 3.50 13.99 -7.61
CA PRO A 17 3.30 14.72 -6.36
C PRO A 17 2.62 13.86 -5.28
N ILE A 18 2.99 14.12 -4.02
CA ILE A 18 2.36 13.50 -2.84
C ILE A 18 1.31 14.44 -2.24
N GLU A 19 0.17 13.86 -1.85
CA GLU A 19 -0.84 14.53 -1.05
C GLU A 19 -0.34 14.61 0.41
N ARG A 20 0.07 15.80 0.83
CA ARG A 20 0.72 16.02 2.15
C ARG A 20 -0.21 15.72 3.33
N ARG A 21 -1.53 15.68 3.11
CA ARG A 21 -2.52 15.40 4.15
C ARG A 21 -2.80 13.90 4.33
N ALA A 22 -2.26 13.07 3.45
CA ALA A 22 -2.42 11.62 3.48
C ALA A 22 -1.17 10.90 3.98
N TRP A 23 0.01 11.45 3.67
CA TRP A 23 1.29 10.84 4.00
C TRP A 23 1.91 11.45 5.26
N PRO A 24 2.80 10.73 5.97
CA PRO A 24 3.49 11.30 7.12
C PRO A 24 4.25 12.59 6.79
N GLU A 25 4.53 13.38 7.81
CA GLU A 25 5.35 14.58 7.75
C GLU A 25 6.75 14.22 7.21
N HIS A 26 7.33 15.15 6.46
CA HIS A 26 8.61 14.95 5.77
C HIS A 26 8.59 13.79 4.76
N THR A 27 7.43 13.40 4.25
CA THR A 27 7.36 12.51 3.08
C THR A 27 7.76 13.28 1.82
N VAL A 28 8.71 12.74 1.07
CA VAL A 28 9.18 13.27 -0.21
C VAL A 28 9.01 12.21 -1.29
N ALA A 29 8.38 12.60 -2.39
CA ALA A 29 8.27 11.77 -3.58
C ALA A 29 9.52 11.92 -4.45
N GLU A 30 10.11 10.79 -4.82
CA GLU A 30 11.16 10.71 -5.83
C GLU A 30 10.63 10.01 -7.08
N VAL A 31 11.43 10.05 -8.16
CA VAL A 31 11.05 9.50 -9.47
C VAL A 31 10.74 8.00 -9.39
N ARG A 32 11.43 7.28 -8.50
CA ARG A 32 11.32 5.82 -8.33
C ARG A 32 11.06 5.40 -6.89
N ASP A 33 10.97 6.33 -5.96
CA ASP A 33 10.94 6.00 -4.53
C ASP A 33 10.10 7.01 -3.77
N VAL A 34 9.87 6.71 -2.51
CA VAL A 34 9.35 7.65 -1.54
C VAL A 34 10.23 7.56 -0.30
N THR A 35 10.60 8.71 0.23
CA THR A 35 11.30 8.77 1.51
C THR A 35 10.39 9.37 2.57
N VAL A 36 10.35 8.81 3.76
CA VAL A 36 9.67 9.38 4.93
C VAL A 36 10.72 9.73 5.96
N ALA A 37 10.82 11.01 6.35
CA ALA A 37 11.85 11.49 7.29
C ALA A 37 13.29 11.05 6.92
N GLY A 38 13.59 10.98 5.61
CA GLY A 38 14.89 10.55 5.08
C GLY A 38 15.08 9.03 4.93
N VAL A 39 14.10 8.21 5.32
CA VAL A 39 14.14 6.75 5.13
C VAL A 39 13.51 6.38 3.80
N SER A 40 14.30 5.79 2.90
CA SER A 40 13.82 5.20 1.65
C SER A 40 12.92 3.99 1.93
N LEU A 41 11.69 4.02 1.39
CA LEU A 41 10.75 2.91 1.54
C LEU A 41 11.16 1.70 0.71
N THR A 42 11.78 1.89 -0.45
CA THR A 42 12.39 0.79 -1.21
C THR A 42 13.49 0.12 -0.40
N ARG A 43 14.39 0.90 0.22
CA ARG A 43 15.48 0.36 1.04
C ARG A 43 14.96 -0.34 2.31
N LEU A 44 13.91 0.19 2.92
CA LEU A 44 13.23 -0.46 4.04
C LEU A 44 12.73 -1.86 3.65
N ALA A 45 12.04 -1.98 2.52
CA ALA A 45 11.56 -3.26 2.01
C ALA A 45 12.68 -4.26 1.66
N GLU A 46 13.83 -3.77 1.19
CA GLU A 46 14.99 -4.62 0.95
C GLU A 46 15.59 -5.20 2.24
N LEU A 47 15.59 -4.41 3.32
CA LEU A 47 16.19 -4.80 4.60
C LEU A 47 15.26 -5.66 5.45
N GLU A 48 13.99 -5.26 5.55
CA GLU A 48 13.00 -5.90 6.43
C GLU A 48 12.16 -6.96 5.70
N GLY A 49 12.21 -6.98 4.37
CA GLY A 49 11.30 -7.75 3.54
C GLY A 49 9.92 -7.10 3.40
N THR A 50 9.04 -7.77 2.66
CA THR A 50 7.64 -7.36 2.48
C THR A 50 6.68 -8.41 3.08
N PRO A 51 5.52 -7.98 3.62
CA PRO A 51 5.14 -6.58 3.84
C PRO A 51 5.94 -5.95 4.99
N CYS A 52 6.12 -4.63 4.95
CA CYS A 52 6.70 -3.85 6.05
C CYS A 52 5.95 -2.53 6.24
N VAL A 53 6.11 -1.93 7.42
CA VAL A 53 5.39 -0.71 7.82
C VAL A 53 6.34 0.33 8.36
N MET A 54 6.02 1.60 8.11
CA MET A 54 6.71 2.75 8.71
C MET A 54 5.68 3.76 9.20
N THR A 55 5.64 4.00 10.50
CA THR A 55 4.74 4.99 11.12
C THR A 55 5.45 6.32 11.30
N GLY A 56 4.75 7.40 10.97
CA GLY A 56 5.16 8.77 11.28
C GLY A 56 3.96 9.64 11.61
N ASP A 57 4.21 10.90 11.95
CA ASP A 57 3.15 11.85 12.27
C ASP A 57 2.56 12.49 11.01
N LEU A 58 1.27 12.80 10.98
CA LEU A 58 0.68 13.69 9.99
C LEU A 58 0.90 15.15 10.40
N ALA A 59 1.19 16.02 9.44
CA ALA A 59 1.34 17.45 9.70
C ALA A 59 0.05 18.06 10.27
N HIS A 60 0.14 18.71 11.43
CA HIS A 60 -0.98 19.41 12.07
C HIS A 60 -0.62 20.86 12.42
N PRO A 61 -1.51 21.86 12.20
CA PRO A 61 -1.21 23.26 12.52
C PRO A 61 -0.88 23.54 14.00
N HIS A 62 -1.17 22.59 14.89
CA HIS A 62 -0.89 22.67 16.32
C HIS A 62 -0.51 21.29 16.89
N THR A 63 0.56 20.67 16.38
CA THR A 63 0.98 19.30 16.74
C THR A 63 1.04 19.06 18.24
N GLN A 64 1.52 20.03 19.02
CA GLN A 64 1.60 19.90 20.49
C GLN A 64 0.22 19.84 21.15
N ASP A 65 -0.74 20.67 20.72
CA ASP A 65 -2.08 20.69 21.29
C ASP A 65 -2.90 19.47 20.89
N ALA A 66 -2.76 19.02 19.64
CA ALA A 66 -3.39 17.79 19.16
C ALA A 66 -2.93 16.58 19.97
N ARG A 67 -1.62 16.43 20.20
CA ARG A 67 -1.06 15.38 21.04
C ARG A 67 -1.57 15.45 22.48
N ARG A 68 -1.61 16.64 23.09
CA ARG A 68 -2.15 16.84 24.45
C ARG A 68 -3.62 16.43 24.57
N ARG A 69 -4.40 16.60 23.52
CA ARG A 69 -5.82 16.23 23.46
C ARG A 69 -6.04 14.76 23.06
N GLY A 70 -4.97 13.99 22.85
CA GLY A 70 -5.06 12.60 22.41
C GLY A 70 -5.60 12.45 20.99
N ILE A 71 -5.52 13.49 20.16
CA ILE A 71 -5.88 13.40 18.75
C ILE A 71 -4.78 12.61 18.06
N GLY A 72 -5.10 11.38 17.64
CA GLY A 72 -4.18 10.53 16.89
C GLY A 72 -3.79 11.20 15.58
N MET A 73 -2.50 11.49 15.42
CA MET A 73 -1.92 12.05 14.20
C MET A 73 -1.10 11.00 13.44
N ASP A 74 -1.04 9.76 13.94
CA ASP A 74 -0.20 8.73 13.33
C ASP A 74 -0.71 8.38 11.94
N VAL A 75 0.22 8.22 11.01
CA VAL A 75 0.00 7.66 9.68
C VAL A 75 1.05 6.59 9.47
N THR A 76 0.59 5.41 9.09
CA THR A 76 1.48 4.29 8.78
C THR A 76 1.54 4.09 7.28
N VAL A 77 2.74 4.12 6.72
CA VAL A 77 2.95 3.71 5.34
C VAL A 77 3.17 2.21 5.32
N LEU A 78 2.30 1.51 4.60
CA LEU A 78 2.44 0.09 4.30
C LEU A 78 3.16 -0.08 2.97
N VAL A 79 4.24 -0.86 2.97
CA VAL A 79 4.97 -1.28 1.77
C VAL A 79 4.76 -2.77 1.58
N PHE A 80 4.33 -3.15 0.39
CA PHE A 80 3.94 -4.52 0.05
C PHE A 80 4.29 -4.82 -1.42
N ARG A 81 4.24 -6.10 -1.79
CA ARG A 81 4.64 -6.58 -3.10
C ARG A 81 3.47 -7.19 -3.85
N VAL A 82 3.44 -6.95 -5.16
CA VAL A 82 2.57 -7.67 -6.09
C VAL A 82 3.12 -9.08 -6.29
N THR A 83 2.38 -10.09 -5.87
CA THR A 83 2.76 -11.51 -5.97
C THR A 83 2.25 -12.17 -7.25
N LEU A 84 1.16 -11.66 -7.81
CA LEU A 84 0.63 -12.11 -9.09
C LEU A 84 -0.22 -11.00 -9.71
N ARG A 85 -0.17 -10.88 -11.03
CA ARG A 85 -1.03 -9.97 -11.79
C ARG A 85 -1.83 -10.77 -12.81
N VAL A 86 -3.15 -10.57 -12.82
CA VAL A 86 -4.09 -11.30 -13.69
C VAL A 86 -4.98 -10.31 -14.44
N ASP A 87 -5.05 -10.44 -15.76
CA ASP A 87 -6.13 -9.82 -16.52
C ASP A 87 -7.29 -10.82 -16.61
N SER A 88 -8.45 -10.42 -16.12
CA SER A 88 -9.68 -11.18 -16.29
C SER A 88 -10.27 -10.96 -17.68
N GLN A 89 -11.05 -11.93 -18.15
CA GLN A 89 -11.79 -11.85 -19.41
C GLN A 89 -12.80 -10.69 -19.42
N ASP A 90 -13.31 -10.28 -18.25
CA ASP A 90 -14.23 -9.15 -18.08
C ASP A 90 -13.53 -7.78 -18.06
N ALA A 91 -12.32 -7.68 -18.62
CA ALA A 91 -11.46 -6.50 -18.61
C ALA A 91 -11.07 -5.97 -17.21
N ARG A 92 -11.35 -6.74 -16.14
CA ARG A 92 -10.86 -6.46 -14.79
C ARG A 92 -9.39 -6.81 -14.68
N ARG A 93 -8.64 -6.04 -13.89
CA ARG A 93 -7.23 -6.28 -13.62
C ARG A 93 -7.07 -6.58 -12.15
N LEU A 94 -6.57 -7.76 -11.82
CA LEU A 94 -6.34 -8.19 -10.46
C LEU A 94 -4.85 -8.09 -10.14
N ALA A 95 -4.54 -7.57 -8.96
CA ALA A 95 -3.20 -7.61 -8.38
C ALA A 95 -3.27 -8.32 -7.03
N LEU A 96 -2.69 -9.52 -6.96
CA LEU A 96 -2.52 -10.24 -5.70
C LEU A 96 -1.31 -9.64 -4.97
N VAL A 97 -1.43 -9.51 -3.66
CA VAL A 97 -0.43 -8.86 -2.82
C VAL A 97 0.01 -9.74 -1.66
N ASP A 98 1.19 -9.47 -1.09
CA ASP A 98 1.74 -10.23 0.05
C ASP A 98 1.31 -9.69 1.43
N CYS A 99 0.28 -8.84 1.49
CA CYS A 99 -0.30 -8.33 2.72
C CYS A 99 -1.79 -8.67 2.84
N THR A 100 -2.34 -8.62 4.06
CA THR A 100 -3.79 -8.48 4.23
C THR A 100 -4.20 -7.05 3.91
N THR A 101 -5.46 -6.87 3.53
CA THR A 101 -6.07 -5.55 3.31
C THR A 101 -7.37 -5.39 4.10
N HIS A 102 -7.76 -6.41 4.88
CA HIS A 102 -9.04 -6.45 5.57
C HIS A 102 -9.00 -5.63 6.87
N ASP A 103 -10.03 -4.84 7.11
CA ASP A 103 -10.16 -3.95 8.29
C ASP A 103 -9.00 -2.96 8.49
N LEU A 104 -8.17 -2.75 7.46
CA LEU A 104 -7.09 -1.78 7.49
C LEU A 104 -7.60 -0.44 6.91
N PRO A 105 -7.31 0.69 7.57
CA PRO A 105 -7.73 2.01 7.11
C PRO A 105 -6.78 2.54 6.02
N ILE A 106 -6.67 1.79 4.92
CA ILE A 106 -5.79 2.06 3.78
C ILE A 106 -6.41 3.15 2.89
N GLN A 107 -5.60 4.13 2.50
CA GLN A 107 -5.99 5.18 1.55
C GLN A 107 -5.54 4.82 0.13
N TRP A 108 -6.31 3.98 -0.55
CA TRP A 108 -5.98 3.42 -1.87
C TRP A 108 -5.79 4.44 -2.98
N GLU A 109 -6.45 5.60 -2.88
CA GLU A 109 -6.30 6.75 -3.78
C GLU A 109 -4.88 7.33 -3.77
N HIS A 110 -4.09 7.00 -2.75
CA HIS A 110 -2.71 7.42 -2.57
C HIS A 110 -1.70 6.27 -2.76
N CYS A 111 -2.17 5.08 -3.12
CA CYS A 111 -1.30 3.93 -3.44
C CYS A 111 -0.43 4.22 -4.67
N ARG A 112 0.86 3.85 -4.60
CA ARG A 112 1.81 4.12 -5.69
C ARG A 112 2.89 3.06 -5.84
N LEU A 113 3.36 2.91 -7.07
CA LEU A 113 4.54 2.13 -7.43
C LEU A 113 5.83 2.80 -6.96
N ILE A 114 6.73 2.03 -6.33
CA ILE A 114 8.10 2.39 -5.95
C ILE A 114 9.09 1.34 -6.47
N GLY A 115 10.39 1.58 -6.33
CA GLY A 115 11.47 0.76 -6.89
C GLY A 115 11.72 0.96 -8.39
N ARG A 116 10.73 1.43 -9.15
CA ARG A 116 10.87 1.78 -10.58
C ARG A 116 9.93 2.89 -11.02
N ALA A 117 10.32 3.58 -12.08
CA ALA A 117 9.46 4.53 -12.78
C ALA A 117 8.69 3.80 -13.90
N SER A 118 7.37 3.97 -13.94
CA SER A 118 6.53 3.53 -15.06
C SER A 118 6.02 4.73 -15.85
N THR A 119 6.04 4.61 -17.18
CA THR A 119 5.43 5.57 -18.11
C THR A 119 4.12 5.05 -18.71
N ALA A 120 3.58 3.95 -18.19
CA ALA A 120 2.31 3.43 -18.66
C ALA A 120 1.14 4.34 -18.22
N LYS A 121 0.03 4.25 -18.95
CA LYS A 121 -1.23 4.88 -18.52
C LYS A 121 -1.68 4.26 -17.21
N GLN A 122 -2.36 5.06 -16.39
CA GLN A 122 -3.00 4.56 -15.18
C GLN A 122 -4.21 3.68 -15.53
N ALA A 123 -4.47 2.68 -14.72
CA ALA A 123 -5.61 1.80 -14.81
C ALA A 123 -6.08 1.38 -13.41
N MET A 124 -7.35 1.01 -13.31
CA MET A 124 -7.91 0.47 -12.08
C MET A 124 -7.49 -0.99 -11.91
N PHE A 125 -7.07 -1.35 -10.70
CA PHE A 125 -6.81 -2.73 -10.27
C PHE A 125 -7.67 -3.07 -9.06
N ASP A 126 -8.27 -4.26 -9.07
CA ASP A 126 -8.82 -4.89 -7.89
C ASP A 126 -7.66 -5.53 -7.12
N ILE A 127 -7.46 -5.11 -5.86
CA ILE A 127 -6.39 -5.58 -5.00
C ILE A 127 -6.88 -6.80 -4.21
N VAL A 128 -6.25 -7.94 -4.49
CA VAL A 128 -6.58 -9.23 -3.88
C VAL A 128 -5.59 -9.48 -2.73
N PRO A 129 -6.04 -9.53 -1.47
CA PRO A 129 -5.16 -9.74 -0.33
C PRO A 129 -4.53 -11.14 -0.37
N GLY A 130 -3.37 -11.28 0.27
CA GLY A 130 -2.65 -12.55 0.37
C GLY A 130 -3.24 -13.55 1.38
N ASP A 131 -4.41 -13.26 1.94
CA ASP A 131 -5.06 -14.11 2.94
C ASP A 131 -5.58 -15.41 2.33
N VAL A 132 -5.38 -16.52 3.04
CA VAL A 132 -5.98 -17.80 2.63
C VAL A 132 -7.46 -17.77 2.95
N GLY A 133 -8.31 -17.95 1.93
CA GLY A 133 -9.76 -17.90 2.08
C GLY A 133 -10.33 -16.49 2.23
N ALA A 134 -9.57 -15.46 1.79
CA ALA A 134 -10.09 -14.10 1.71
C ALA A 134 -11.42 -14.05 0.94
N PRO A 135 -12.35 -13.16 1.33
CA PRO A 135 -13.60 -13.00 0.62
C PRO A 135 -13.32 -12.68 -0.84
N THR A 136 -14.02 -13.39 -1.73
CA THR A 136 -13.81 -13.30 -3.17
C THR A 136 -14.29 -11.99 -3.79
N TRP A 137 -15.09 -11.20 -3.05
CA TRP A 137 -15.65 -9.93 -3.50
C TRP A 137 -16.43 -9.20 -2.38
N PRO A 138 -16.52 -7.84 -2.37
CA PRO A 138 -15.81 -6.90 -3.23
C PRO A 138 -14.36 -6.65 -2.78
N TYR A 139 -13.45 -6.57 -3.75
CA TYR A 139 -12.06 -6.19 -3.52
C TYR A 139 -11.92 -4.67 -3.44
N MET A 140 -10.89 -4.22 -2.72
CA MET A 140 -10.49 -2.82 -2.73
C MET A 140 -9.86 -2.47 -4.07
N GLN A 141 -9.96 -1.21 -4.48
CA GLN A 141 -9.50 -0.76 -5.79
C GLN A 141 -8.42 0.31 -5.68
N ALA A 142 -7.40 0.22 -6.52
CA ALA A 142 -6.33 1.22 -6.63
C ALA A 142 -6.07 1.59 -8.09
N ILE A 143 -5.72 2.85 -8.33
CA ILE A 143 -5.32 3.35 -9.65
C ILE A 143 -3.79 3.27 -9.76
N LEU A 144 -3.29 2.35 -10.57
CA LEU A 144 -1.86 2.04 -10.71
C LEU A 144 -1.43 2.05 -12.19
N PRO A 145 -0.12 2.12 -12.48
CA PRO A 145 0.36 1.97 -13.85
C PRO A 145 -0.09 0.65 -14.49
N ALA A 146 -0.54 0.70 -15.74
CA ALA A 146 -1.08 -0.46 -16.46
C ALA A 146 -0.08 -1.59 -16.71
N ASP A 147 1.22 -1.28 -16.65
CA ASP A 147 2.34 -2.22 -16.78
C ASP A 147 2.78 -2.79 -15.43
N LEU A 148 1.87 -2.90 -14.46
CA LEU A 148 2.12 -3.57 -13.18
C LEU A 148 2.48 -5.05 -13.44
N VAL A 149 3.54 -5.52 -12.80
CA VAL A 149 4.06 -6.89 -12.91
C VAL A 149 4.28 -7.52 -11.54
N GLU A 150 4.41 -8.84 -11.53
CA GLU A 150 4.86 -9.57 -10.34
C GLU A 150 6.23 -9.05 -9.88
N GLY A 151 6.40 -8.92 -8.56
CA GLY A 151 7.59 -8.37 -7.93
C GLY A 151 7.55 -6.86 -7.70
N ASP A 152 6.62 -6.13 -8.31
CA ASP A 152 6.48 -4.69 -8.11
C ASP A 152 6.20 -4.34 -6.66
N LEU A 153 6.85 -3.28 -6.17
CA LEU A 153 6.69 -2.75 -4.83
C LEU A 153 5.68 -1.59 -4.83
N LEU A 154 4.73 -1.66 -3.92
CA LEU A 154 3.69 -0.65 -3.73
C LEU A 154 3.81 -0.06 -2.34
N ALA A 155 3.60 1.25 -2.24
CA ALA A 155 3.52 1.98 -0.97
C ALA A 155 2.16 2.68 -0.88
N VAL A 156 1.52 2.60 0.29
CA VAL A 156 0.21 3.21 0.54
C VAL A 156 0.13 3.74 1.98
N PRO A 157 -0.40 4.95 2.20
CA PRO A 157 -0.64 5.44 3.55
C PRO A 157 -1.89 4.81 4.15
N CYS A 158 -1.84 4.58 5.46
CA CYS A 158 -2.92 4.10 6.28
C CYS A 158 -3.10 5.08 7.45
N THR A 159 -4.33 5.45 7.78
CA THR A 159 -4.57 6.32 8.93
C THR A 159 -4.35 5.56 10.23
N GLY A 160 -3.66 6.16 11.19
CA GLY A 160 -3.34 5.54 12.47
C GLY A 160 -2.04 4.74 12.48
N ALA A 161 -1.70 4.23 13.65
CA ALA A 161 -0.56 3.35 13.87
C ALA A 161 -0.96 1.90 13.59
N LEU A 162 -0.30 1.26 12.61
CA LEU A 162 -0.45 -0.17 12.32
C LEU A 162 0.86 -0.89 12.68
N ALA A 163 0.75 -2.05 13.34
CA ALA A 163 1.89 -2.91 13.56
C ALA A 163 2.05 -3.91 12.41
N LEU A 164 3.27 -4.44 12.24
CA LEU A 164 3.57 -5.43 11.20
C LEU A 164 2.65 -6.67 11.25
N ARG A 165 2.26 -7.11 12.45
CA ARG A 165 1.34 -8.25 12.64
C ARG A 165 -0.05 -7.98 12.05
N ASP A 166 -0.47 -6.71 11.99
CA ASP A 166 -1.82 -6.32 11.56
C ASP A 166 -1.93 -6.37 10.03
N VAL A 167 -0.79 -6.26 9.33
CA VAL A 167 -0.72 -6.25 7.85
C VAL A 167 -0.23 -7.58 7.26
N LYS A 168 0.26 -8.50 8.09
CA LYS A 168 0.68 -9.82 7.63
C LYS A 168 -0.54 -10.65 7.22
N PRO A 169 -0.45 -11.42 6.11
CA PRO A 169 -1.53 -12.31 5.71
C PRO A 169 -1.88 -13.31 6.79
N ARG A 170 -3.17 -13.50 7.03
CA ARG A 170 -3.68 -14.54 7.92
C ARG A 170 -3.62 -15.89 7.19
N ARG A 171 -2.91 -16.83 7.80
CA ARG A 171 -2.96 -18.23 7.39
C ARG A 171 -4.05 -18.91 8.22
N VAL A 172 -5.07 -19.45 7.57
CA VAL A 172 -6.00 -20.36 8.25
C VAL A 172 -5.22 -21.64 8.54
N SER A 173 -5.15 -22.03 9.82
CA SER A 173 -4.57 -23.32 10.20
C SER A 173 -5.50 -24.42 9.64
N PRO A 174 -5.01 -25.42 8.89
CA PRO A 174 -5.86 -26.47 8.31
C PRO A 174 -6.52 -27.40 9.35
N ASP A 175 -6.29 -27.22 10.65
CA ASP A 175 -6.57 -28.20 11.70
C ASP A 175 -7.70 -27.81 12.68
N ALA A 176 -8.48 -26.77 12.37
CA ALA A 176 -9.50 -26.24 13.29
C ALA A 176 -10.91 -26.87 13.16
N ASP A 177 -11.15 -27.78 12.21
CA ASP A 177 -12.46 -28.42 12.02
C ASP A 177 -12.31 -29.94 11.79
N ILE A 178 -11.91 -30.68 12.83
CA ILE A 178 -12.31 -32.07 12.97
C ILE A 178 -13.13 -32.18 14.25
N PRO A 179 -14.47 -32.28 14.18
CA PRO A 179 -15.25 -32.60 15.37
C PRO A 179 -14.87 -34.01 15.81
N THR A 180 -14.26 -34.10 17.00
CA THR A 180 -14.03 -35.36 17.71
C THR A 180 -15.38 -36.04 17.96
N VAL A 181 -15.77 -36.96 17.08
CA VAL A 181 -16.87 -37.89 17.34
C VAL A 181 -16.38 -38.86 18.41
N VAL A 182 -16.79 -38.62 19.65
CA VAL A 182 -16.61 -39.55 20.76
C VAL A 182 -17.44 -40.79 20.46
N ARG A 183 -16.78 -41.96 20.42
CA ARG A 183 -17.41 -43.28 20.38
C ARG A 183 -17.86 -43.71 21.77
#